data_AF-Q1QRW3-F1
#
_entry.id   AF-Q1QRW3-F1
#
_cell.length_a   1.000
_cell.length_b   1.000
_cell.length_c   1.000
_cell.angle_alpha   90.00
_cell.angle_beta   90.00
_cell.angle_gamma   90.00
#
_symmetry.space_group_name_H-M   'P 1'
#
loop_
_entity.id
_entity.type
_entity.pdbx_description
1 polymer ?
#
loop_
_entity_poly.entity_id
_entity_poly.type
_entity_poly.pdbx_seq_one_letter_code
_entity_poly.pdbx_strand_id
1 'polypeptide(L)'
;MLFGWLPWLRGRAVALERGTSIPADAQNDLALILLNEFSEWYRALAPKGTLPRAFTGVSSNGRQAVIILADLPLDHVQRREFLIWLCRNEKFIAYAYGTRVGIANDSDSFTEGLDIYASSDRYDASRTLGVERQDGSFIQLTEHSHSLLPSNPANGIFFGLQRSNKTIAPDSEVAFLGIWQNLKSKVMWRQR
;
A
#
# COMPACT_ATOMS: atom_id res chain seq x y z
N MET A 1 -18.61 11.77 -18.55
CA MET A 1 -17.81 10.61 -18.10
C MET A 1 -18.24 10.30 -16.68
N LEU A 2 -18.98 9.21 -16.48
CA LEU A 2 -19.50 8.82 -15.17
C LEU A 2 -18.37 8.21 -14.33
N PHE A 3 -18.02 8.87 -13.22
CA PHE A 3 -17.24 8.24 -12.16
C PHE A 3 -18.17 7.31 -11.37
N GLY A 4 -17.91 6.01 -11.42
CA GLY A 4 -18.64 4.99 -10.67
C GLY A 4 -18.33 5.10 -9.17
N TRP A 5 -19.39 5.34 -8.40
CA TRP A 5 -19.40 5.38 -6.95
C TRP A 5 -19.39 3.95 -6.40
N LEU A 6 -18.57 3.68 -5.37
CA LEU A 6 -18.63 2.44 -4.60
C LEU A 6 -18.68 2.77 -3.09
N PRO A 7 -19.88 2.76 -2.46
CA PRO A 7 -20.11 3.15 -1.06
C PRO A 7 -19.82 2.05 -0.02
N TRP A 8 -18.91 1.11 -0.29
CA TRP A 8 -18.79 -0.13 0.51
C TRP A 8 -17.38 -0.35 1.09
N LEU A 9 -16.92 0.56 1.96
CA LEU A 9 -15.81 0.32 2.90
C LEU A 9 -16.08 1.04 4.24
N ARG A 10 -17.14 0.64 4.94
CA ARG A 10 -17.24 0.79 6.40
C ARG A 10 -17.60 -0.56 7.02
N GLY A 11 -16.69 -1.51 6.87
CA GLY A 11 -16.56 -2.57 7.88
C GLY A 11 -15.78 -1.97 9.05
N ARG A 12 -16.44 -1.77 10.19
CA ARG A 12 -15.79 -1.42 11.46
C ARG A 12 -14.78 -2.52 11.82
N ALA A 13 -13.53 -2.39 11.37
CA ALA A 13 -12.43 -2.87 12.16
C ALA A 13 -12.31 -1.89 13.33
N VAL A 14 -12.41 -2.40 14.56
CA VAL A 14 -12.10 -1.62 15.76
C VAL A 14 -10.64 -1.20 15.62
N ALA A 15 -10.43 0.06 15.23
CA ALA A 15 -9.12 0.67 15.33
C ALA A 15 -8.73 0.60 16.81
N LEU A 16 -7.58 0.00 17.11
CA LEU A 16 -6.94 0.25 18.41
C LEU A 16 -6.67 1.76 18.46
N GLU A 17 -7.50 2.45 19.24
CA GLU A 17 -7.38 3.87 19.50
C GLU A 17 -5.99 4.20 20.06
N ARG A 18 -5.53 5.41 19.73
CA ARG A 18 -4.27 6.00 20.19
C ARG A 18 -4.10 5.76 21.69
N GLY A 19 -3.15 4.90 22.06
CA GLY A 19 -2.79 4.69 23.47
C GLY A 19 -2.26 3.30 23.84
N THR A 20 -2.40 2.29 22.97
CA THR A 20 -1.82 0.97 23.23
C THR A 20 -0.34 0.96 22.85
N SER A 21 0.53 0.59 23.78
CA SER A 21 1.96 0.38 23.49
C SER A 21 2.11 -0.63 22.37
N ILE A 22 2.91 -0.29 21.36
CA ILE A 22 3.27 -1.23 20.29
C ILE A 22 3.91 -2.44 20.98
N PRO A 23 3.42 -3.68 20.76
CA PRO A 23 4.03 -4.87 21.33
C PRO A 23 5.53 -4.88 21.03
N ALA A 24 6.36 -5.25 22.00
CA ALA A 24 7.82 -5.17 21.86
C ALA A 24 8.33 -6.01 20.67
N ASP A 25 7.66 -7.11 20.37
CA ASP A 25 7.94 -7.97 19.22
C ASP A 25 7.48 -7.39 17.89
N ALA A 26 6.49 -6.48 17.88
CA ALA A 26 6.04 -5.80 16.68
C ALA A 26 7.01 -4.70 16.20
N GLN A 27 7.88 -4.18 17.08
CA GLN A 27 8.86 -3.15 16.71
C GLN A 27 9.86 -3.63 15.64
N ASN A 28 10.18 -4.93 15.66
CA ASN A 28 11.09 -5.55 14.71
C ASN A 28 10.35 -6.25 13.55
N ASP A 29 9.02 -6.14 13.49
CA ASP A 29 8.24 -6.78 12.44
C ASP A 29 8.36 -6.03 11.10
N LEU A 30 8.54 -6.78 10.02
CA LEU A 30 8.75 -6.22 8.69
C LEU A 30 7.59 -5.33 8.22
N ALA A 31 6.35 -5.59 8.63
CA ALA A 31 5.21 -4.74 8.26
C ALA A 31 5.40 -3.32 8.82
N LEU A 32 5.75 -3.20 10.10
CA LEU A 32 5.92 -1.91 10.76
C LEU A 32 7.17 -1.19 10.25
N ILE A 33 8.28 -1.91 10.04
CA ILE A 33 9.50 -1.32 9.48
C ILE A 33 9.23 -0.79 8.07
N LEU A 34 8.58 -1.58 7.20
CA LEU A 34 8.26 -1.16 5.83
C LEU A 34 7.24 -0.02 5.81
N LEU A 35 6.25 -0.01 6.71
CA LEU A 35 5.30 1.11 6.84
C LEU A 35 6.03 2.42 7.13
N ASN A 36 6.97 2.40 8.08
CA ASN A 36 7.75 3.57 8.46
C ASN A 36 8.69 4.02 7.34
N GLU A 37 9.49 3.10 6.79
CA GLU A 37 10.38 3.40 5.66
C GLU A 37 9.60 4.01 4.47
N PHE A 38 8.44 3.45 4.16
CA PHE A 38 7.68 3.89 3.01
C PHE A 38 6.97 5.22 3.26
N SER A 39 6.55 5.48 4.51
CA SER A 39 6.05 6.80 4.93
C SER A 39 7.14 7.87 4.79
N GLU A 40 8.36 7.58 5.25
CA GLU A 40 9.50 8.49 5.10
C GLU A 40 9.87 8.72 3.63
N TRP A 41 9.81 7.67 2.81
CA TRP A 41 10.00 7.80 1.37
C TRP A 41 8.98 8.74 0.73
N TYR A 42 7.69 8.63 1.07
CA TYR A 42 6.68 9.58 0.60
C TYR A 42 6.89 10.99 1.13
N ARG A 43 7.29 11.16 2.40
CA ARG A 43 7.63 12.47 2.98
C ARG A 43 8.81 13.11 2.25
N ALA A 44 9.78 12.33 1.75
CA ALA A 44 10.89 12.82 0.94
C ALA A 44 10.50 13.15 -0.51
N LEU A 45 9.42 12.55 -1.02
CA LEU A 45 8.89 12.81 -2.37
C LEU A 45 7.90 13.98 -2.41
N ALA A 46 7.13 14.19 -1.35
CA ALA A 46 6.06 15.19 -1.31
C ALA A 46 6.56 16.63 -1.59
N PRO A 47 7.71 17.11 -1.05
CA PRO A 47 8.27 18.41 -1.41
C PRO A 47 8.61 18.57 -2.91
N LYS A 48 8.78 17.46 -3.63
CA LYS A 48 9.05 17.42 -5.08
C LYS A 48 7.76 17.35 -5.91
N GLY A 49 6.60 17.44 -5.27
CA GLY A 49 5.29 17.45 -5.92
C GLY A 49 4.80 16.09 -6.41
N THR A 50 5.42 14.98 -5.98
CA THR A 50 5.09 13.64 -6.47
C THR A 50 4.64 12.70 -5.35
N LEU A 51 3.53 12.01 -5.59
CA LEU A 51 2.98 10.96 -4.73
C LEU A 51 2.55 9.79 -5.63
N PRO A 52 3.52 9.05 -6.20
CA PRO A 52 3.20 7.96 -7.11
C PRO A 52 2.48 6.85 -6.34
N ARG A 53 1.57 6.12 -7.00
CA ARG A 53 1.19 4.81 -6.47
C ARG A 53 2.42 3.92 -6.53
N ALA A 54 2.77 3.28 -5.42
CA ALA A 54 3.98 2.49 -5.35
C ALA A 54 3.84 1.30 -4.40
N PHE A 55 4.72 0.33 -4.58
CA PHE A 55 4.80 -0.88 -3.78
C PHE A 55 6.26 -1.15 -3.41
N THR A 56 6.49 -1.54 -2.17
CA THR A 56 7.78 -2.08 -1.72
C THR A 56 7.57 -3.47 -1.15
N GLY A 57 8.43 -4.42 -1.50
CA GLY A 57 8.34 -5.81 -1.05
C GLY A 57 9.69 -6.35 -0.63
N VAL A 58 9.73 -7.16 0.42
CA VAL A 58 10.92 -7.89 0.87
C VAL A 58 10.72 -9.36 0.53
N SER A 59 11.60 -9.91 -0.31
CA SER A 59 11.54 -11.31 -0.70
C SER A 59 12.15 -12.21 0.36
N SER A 60 11.84 -13.51 0.28
CA SER A 60 12.35 -14.52 1.22
C SER A 60 13.88 -14.64 1.29
N ASN A 61 14.60 -14.10 0.31
CA ASN A 61 16.07 -14.02 0.29
C ASN A 61 16.63 -12.67 0.80
N GLY A 62 15.81 -11.82 1.41
CA GLY A 62 16.23 -10.54 1.99
C GLY A 62 16.32 -9.37 1.02
N ARG A 63 16.11 -9.56 -0.29
CA ARG A 63 16.10 -8.45 -1.25
C ARG A 63 14.83 -7.61 -1.09
N GLN A 64 14.99 -6.29 -1.10
CA GLN A 64 13.87 -5.35 -1.13
C GLN A 64 13.74 -4.70 -2.51
N ALA A 65 12.53 -4.70 -3.05
CA ALA A 65 12.16 -3.98 -4.25
C ALA A 65 11.36 -2.71 -3.90
N VAL A 66 11.58 -1.63 -4.64
CA VAL A 66 10.65 -0.49 -4.73
C VAL A 66 10.17 -0.36 -6.17
N ILE A 67 8.85 -0.35 -6.34
CA ILE A 67 8.16 -0.47 -7.63
C ILE A 67 7.16 0.69 -7.75
N ILE A 68 7.34 1.51 -8.77
CA ILE A 68 6.36 2.53 -9.14
C ILE A 68 5.26 1.89 -9.98
N LEU A 69 4.01 2.04 -9.54
CA LEU A 69 2.80 1.45 -10.13
C LEU A 69 1.89 2.51 -10.77
N ALA A 70 2.47 3.66 -11.13
CA ALA A 70 1.79 4.69 -11.89
C ALA A 70 1.42 4.18 -13.29
N ASP A 71 0.28 4.64 -13.79
CA ASP A 71 -0.16 4.46 -15.19
C ASP A 71 -0.31 3.01 -15.69
N LEU A 72 -0.46 2.06 -14.76
CA LEU A 72 -0.83 0.69 -15.14
C LEU A 72 -2.28 0.64 -15.61
N PRO A 73 -2.59 -0.03 -16.74
CA PRO A 73 -3.93 -0.14 -17.32
C PRO A 73 -4.76 -1.19 -16.56
N LEU A 74 -4.82 -1.07 -15.24
CA LEU A 74 -5.51 -1.97 -14.34
C LEU A 74 -6.60 -1.21 -13.58
N ASP A 75 -7.80 -1.78 -13.50
CA ASP A 75 -8.79 -1.30 -12.55
C ASP A 75 -8.40 -1.66 -11.10
N HIS A 76 -9.25 -1.35 -10.13
CA HIS A 76 -8.94 -1.61 -8.71
C HIS A 76 -8.92 -3.11 -8.36
N VAL A 77 -9.76 -3.94 -8.99
CA VAL A 77 -9.82 -5.40 -8.79
C VAL A 77 -8.58 -6.03 -9.42
N GLN A 78 -8.32 -5.74 -10.69
CA GLN A 78 -7.17 -6.24 -11.43
C GLN A 78 -5.86 -5.83 -10.78
N ARG A 79 -5.78 -4.60 -10.24
CA ARG A 79 -4.60 -4.14 -9.49
C ARG A 79 -4.37 -4.96 -8.23
N ARG A 80 -5.42 -5.23 -7.45
CA ARG A 80 -5.29 -6.07 -6.26
C ARG A 80 -4.80 -7.47 -6.65
N GLU A 81 -5.38 -8.05 -7.70
CA GLU A 81 -4.96 -9.36 -8.22
C GLU A 81 -3.51 -9.35 -8.74
N PHE A 82 -3.11 -8.29 -9.43
CA PHE A 82 -1.73 -8.09 -9.88
C PHE A 82 -0.76 -8.04 -8.69
N LEU A 83 -1.11 -7.35 -7.60
CA LEU A 83 -0.25 -7.30 -6.40
C LEU A 83 -0.17 -8.66 -5.70
N ILE A 84 -1.26 -9.43 -5.65
CA ILE A 84 -1.23 -10.81 -5.13
C ILE A 84 -0.30 -11.67 -6.00
N TRP A 85 -0.48 -11.60 -7.32
CA TRP A 85 0.39 -12.31 -8.26
C TRP A 85 1.85 -11.89 -8.10
N LEU A 86 2.14 -10.60 -7.97
CA LEU A 86 3.48 -10.04 -7.79
C LEU A 86 4.14 -10.56 -6.51
N CYS A 87 3.42 -10.57 -5.38
CA CYS A 87 3.90 -11.15 -4.13
C CYS A 87 4.30 -12.62 -4.29
N ARG A 88 3.52 -13.41 -5.03
CA ARG A 88 3.82 -14.82 -5.28
C ARG A 88 5.01 -14.99 -6.23
N ASN A 89 5.01 -14.25 -7.33
CA ASN A 89 6.02 -14.33 -8.39
C ASN A 89 7.42 -13.95 -7.86
N GLU A 90 7.51 -12.87 -7.08
CA GLU A 90 8.77 -12.38 -6.50
C GLU A 90 9.02 -12.90 -5.07
N LYS A 91 8.15 -13.80 -4.57
CA LYS A 91 8.23 -14.43 -3.24
C LYS A 91 8.39 -13.41 -2.09
N PHE A 92 7.60 -12.33 -2.14
CA PHE A 92 7.57 -11.33 -1.08
C PHE A 92 6.94 -11.90 0.20
N ILE A 93 7.66 -11.81 1.31
CA ILE A 93 7.20 -12.26 2.65
C ILE A 93 6.55 -11.11 3.44
N ALA A 94 6.92 -9.87 3.10
CA ALA A 94 6.32 -8.67 3.64
C ALA A 94 6.31 -7.57 2.57
N TYR A 95 5.37 -6.64 2.67
CA TYR A 95 5.28 -5.50 1.74
C TYR A 95 4.71 -4.26 2.42
N ALA A 96 4.87 -3.12 1.73
CA ALA A 96 4.02 -1.96 1.89
C ALA A 96 3.53 -1.45 0.52
N TYR A 97 2.28 -1.01 0.45
CA TYR A 97 1.60 -0.51 -0.73
C TYR A 97 0.99 0.85 -0.43
N GLY A 98 1.35 1.85 -1.22
CA GLY A 98 0.91 3.23 -1.06
C GLY A 98 0.05 3.64 -2.25
N THR A 99 -1.10 4.23 -1.96
CA THR A 99 -2.02 4.72 -2.99
C THR A 99 -2.72 5.99 -2.54
N ARG A 100 -2.88 6.92 -3.49
CA ARG A 100 -3.73 8.10 -3.29
C ARG A 100 -5.18 7.64 -3.14
N VAL A 101 -5.89 8.29 -2.23
CA VAL A 101 -7.30 8.03 -1.92
C VAL A 101 -8.06 9.34 -1.77
N GLY A 102 -9.35 9.23 -1.99
CA GLY A 102 -10.31 10.26 -1.67
C GLY A 102 -10.79 10.16 -0.24
N ILE A 103 -10.73 11.26 0.50
CA ILE A 103 -11.32 11.35 1.83
C ILE A 103 -12.55 12.25 1.71
N ALA A 104 -13.73 11.63 1.71
CA ALA A 104 -14.98 12.36 1.85
C ALA A 104 -15.17 12.75 3.32
N ASN A 105 -15.60 13.98 3.57
CA ASN A 105 -16.10 14.41 4.87
C ASN A 105 -17.60 14.74 4.79
N ASP A 106 -18.23 14.91 5.95
CA ASP A 106 -19.68 15.14 6.06
C ASP A 106 -20.12 16.51 5.48
N SER A 107 -19.19 17.34 5.00
CA SER A 107 -19.43 18.70 4.50
C SER A 107 -19.35 18.81 2.97
N ASP A 108 -19.63 17.74 2.22
CA ASP A 108 -19.55 17.68 0.74
C ASP A 108 -18.19 18.09 0.15
N SER A 109 -17.15 18.17 0.98
CA SER A 109 -15.80 18.50 0.54
C SER A 109 -14.94 17.24 0.47
N PHE A 110 -14.07 17.19 -0.51
CA PHE A 110 -13.20 16.05 -0.74
C PHE A 110 -11.77 16.46 -0.46
N THR A 111 -11.14 15.82 0.52
CA THR A 111 -9.71 15.99 0.77
C THR A 111 -8.93 14.83 0.16
N GLU A 112 -7.72 15.11 -0.28
CA GLU A 112 -6.83 14.11 -0.82
C GLU A 112 -6.07 13.43 0.32
N GLY A 113 -5.97 12.11 0.26
CA GLY A 113 -5.18 11.31 1.19
C GLY A 113 -4.18 10.40 0.49
N LEU A 114 -3.23 9.91 1.26
CA LEU A 114 -2.33 8.82 0.90
C LEU A 114 -2.47 7.73 1.95
N ASP A 115 -3.01 6.59 1.53
CA ASP A 115 -3.04 5.39 2.36
C ASP A 115 -1.80 4.55 2.09
N ILE A 116 -1.18 4.07 3.16
CA ILE A 116 -0.10 3.09 3.13
C ILE A 116 -0.56 1.87 3.89
N TYR A 117 -0.61 0.72 3.21
CA TYR A 117 -0.94 -0.59 3.77
C TYR A 117 0.34 -1.42 3.81
N ALA A 118 0.70 -1.96 4.96
CA ALA A 118 1.83 -2.86 5.12
C ALA A 118 1.37 -4.18 5.75
N SER A 119 2.03 -5.27 5.37
CA SER A 119 1.68 -6.59 5.88
C SER A 119 2.89 -7.51 5.92
N SER A 120 2.97 -8.32 6.97
CA SER A 120 3.91 -9.42 7.20
C SER A 120 3.12 -10.64 7.67
N ASP A 121 3.79 -11.77 7.90
CA ASP A 121 3.10 -12.97 8.39
C ASP A 121 2.37 -12.78 9.73
N ARG A 122 2.80 -11.81 10.54
CA ARG A 122 2.30 -11.62 11.92
C ARG A 122 1.39 -10.42 12.08
N TYR A 123 1.60 -9.37 11.28
CA TYR A 123 0.91 -8.10 11.45
C TYR A 123 0.45 -7.48 10.13
N ASP A 124 -0.65 -6.76 10.23
CA ASP A 124 -1.15 -5.82 9.23
C ASP A 124 -1.10 -4.42 9.84
N ALA A 125 -0.49 -3.47 9.14
CA ALA A 125 -0.31 -2.11 9.63
C ALA A 125 -0.68 -1.10 8.55
N SER A 126 -1.29 0.02 8.93
CA SER A 126 -1.58 1.10 7.98
C SER A 126 -1.32 2.48 8.53
N ARG A 127 -1.12 3.42 7.61
CA ARG A 127 -1.02 4.85 7.90
C ARG A 127 -1.76 5.61 6.81
N THR A 128 -2.62 6.53 7.23
CA THR A 128 -3.24 7.51 6.32
C THR A 128 -2.60 8.87 6.56
N LEU A 129 -2.10 9.47 5.49
CA LEU A 129 -1.55 10.80 5.47
C LEU A 129 -2.51 11.74 4.72
N GLY A 130 -2.86 12.87 5.32
CA GLY A 130 -3.49 13.99 4.62
C GLY A 130 -2.53 14.60 3.62
N VAL A 131 -3.05 15.01 2.46
CA VAL A 131 -2.29 15.63 1.39
C VAL A 131 -2.73 17.07 1.24
N GLU A 132 -1.85 18.00 1.60
CA GLU A 132 -2.05 19.43 1.44
C GLU A 132 -1.15 19.94 0.31
N ARG A 133 -1.74 20.60 -0.68
CA ARG A 133 -1.01 21.16 -1.83
C ARG A 133 -0.80 22.65 -1.59
N GLN A 134 0.46 23.08 -1.63
CA GLN A 134 0.85 24.47 -1.54
C GLN A 134 1.25 24.99 -2.93
N ASP A 135 1.53 26.29 -3.02
CA ASP A 135 2.01 26.93 -4.23
C ASP A 135 3.28 26.25 -4.77
N GLY A 136 3.48 26.32 -6.09
CA GLY A 136 4.70 25.82 -6.73
C GLY A 136 4.85 24.29 -6.74
N SER A 137 3.73 23.54 -6.68
CA SER A 137 3.65 22.07 -6.68
C SER A 137 4.13 21.37 -5.40
N PHE A 138 4.47 22.12 -4.35
CA PHE A 138 4.87 21.56 -3.06
C PHE A 138 3.72 20.81 -2.39
N ILE A 139 4.00 19.64 -1.83
CA ILE A 139 3.03 18.83 -1.09
C ILE A 139 3.52 18.67 0.34
N GLN A 140 2.63 18.95 1.30
CA GLN A 140 2.81 18.65 2.71
C GLN A 140 1.98 17.42 3.09
N LEU A 141 2.58 16.52 3.87
CA LEU A 141 1.93 15.31 4.38
C LEU A 141 1.74 15.43 5.89
N THR A 142 0.50 15.27 6.35
CA THR A 142 0.13 15.29 7.78
C THR A 142 -0.43 13.93 8.18
N GLU A 143 -0.04 13.39 9.34
CA GLU A 143 -0.56 12.08 9.76
C GLU A 143 -1.98 12.20 10.30
N HIS A 144 -2.93 11.49 9.69
CA HIS A 144 -4.32 11.44 10.12
C HIS A 144 -4.59 10.24 11.03
N SER A 145 -4.15 9.07 10.59
CA SER A 145 -4.39 7.80 11.30
C SER A 145 -3.23 6.83 11.11
N HIS A 146 -3.12 5.93 12.07
CA HIS A 146 -2.20 4.81 12.08
C HIS A 146 -2.87 3.61 12.76
N SER A 147 -2.66 2.40 12.25
CA SER A 147 -3.14 1.18 12.87
C SER A 147 -2.11 0.06 12.78
N LEU A 148 -2.12 -0.81 13.78
CA LEU A 148 -1.36 -2.05 13.81
C LEU A 148 -2.27 -3.13 14.39
N LEU A 149 -2.49 -4.18 13.62
CA LEU A 149 -3.38 -5.28 13.96
C LEU A 149 -2.64 -6.62 13.75
N PRO A 150 -2.94 -7.66 14.55
CA PRO A 150 -2.54 -9.01 14.19
C PRO A 150 -3.03 -9.35 12.78
N SER A 151 -2.22 -10.09 12.03
CA SER A 151 -2.52 -10.46 10.65
C SER A 151 -3.87 -11.17 10.56
N ASN A 152 -4.79 -10.64 9.75
CA ASN A 152 -6.11 -11.25 9.57
C ASN A 152 -6.67 -10.90 8.17
N PRO A 153 -7.13 -11.89 7.38
CA PRO A 153 -7.76 -11.64 6.08
C PRO A 153 -8.95 -10.66 6.13
N ALA A 154 -9.60 -10.50 7.27
CA ALA A 154 -10.72 -9.59 7.47
C ALA A 154 -10.32 -8.12 7.71
N ASN A 155 -9.03 -7.81 7.90
CA ASN A 155 -8.57 -6.46 8.23
C ASN A 155 -8.75 -5.46 7.08
N GLY A 156 -8.83 -5.93 5.83
CA GLY A 156 -8.98 -5.05 4.66
C GLY A 156 -8.47 -5.65 3.35
N ILE A 157 -8.91 -5.07 2.23
CA ILE A 157 -8.68 -5.65 0.90
C ILE A 157 -7.21 -5.63 0.45
N PHE A 158 -6.39 -4.70 0.98
CA PHE A 158 -4.97 -4.58 0.67
C PHE A 158 -4.07 -5.11 1.78
N PHE A 159 -4.60 -5.87 2.73
CA PHE A 159 -3.83 -6.62 3.72
C PHE A 159 -3.67 -8.09 3.32
N GLY A 160 -2.56 -8.69 3.75
CA GLY A 160 -2.25 -10.10 3.50
C GLY A 160 -2.19 -10.50 2.03
N LEU A 161 -1.80 -9.60 1.12
CA LEU A 161 -1.72 -9.91 -0.32
C LEU A 161 -0.79 -11.09 -0.61
N GLN A 162 0.33 -11.20 0.13
CA GLN A 162 1.29 -12.30 0.04
C GLN A 162 0.78 -13.61 0.66
N ARG A 163 -0.20 -13.54 1.57
CA ARG A 163 -0.86 -14.69 2.20
C ARG A 163 -2.18 -15.07 1.53
N SER A 164 -2.62 -14.30 0.53
CA SER A 164 -3.92 -14.51 -0.10
C SER A 164 -3.98 -15.87 -0.77
N ASN A 165 -5.10 -16.58 -0.64
CA ASN A 165 -5.40 -17.83 -1.35
C ASN A 165 -6.19 -17.59 -2.66
N LYS A 166 -6.39 -16.33 -3.06
CA LYS A 166 -7.13 -15.97 -4.28
C LYS A 166 -6.51 -16.62 -5.51
N THR A 167 -7.26 -17.43 -6.23
CA THR A 167 -6.85 -17.97 -7.53
C THR A 167 -6.81 -16.83 -8.55
N ILE A 168 -5.71 -16.74 -9.30
CA ILE A 168 -5.55 -15.81 -10.42
C ILE A 168 -5.91 -16.58 -11.69
N ALA A 169 -6.78 -16.02 -12.53
CA ALA A 169 -7.16 -16.67 -13.79
C ALA A 169 -5.94 -16.73 -14.74
N PRO A 170 -5.81 -17.80 -15.56
CA PRO A 170 -4.68 -17.92 -16.50
C PRO A 170 -4.52 -16.71 -17.43
N ASP A 171 -5.61 -16.16 -17.95
CA ASP A 171 -5.58 -14.98 -18.82
C ASP A 171 -5.04 -13.74 -18.07
N SER A 172 -5.42 -13.58 -16.80
CA SER A 172 -4.88 -12.52 -15.94
C SER A 172 -3.39 -12.71 -15.69
N GLU A 173 -2.93 -13.95 -15.49
CA GLU A 173 -1.51 -14.26 -15.29
C GLU A 173 -0.66 -13.90 -16.51
N VAL A 174 -1.12 -14.20 -17.73
CA VAL A 174 -0.44 -13.77 -18.97
C VAL A 174 -0.33 -12.24 -19.03
N ALA A 175 -1.43 -11.53 -18.74
CA ALA A 175 -1.43 -10.07 -18.74
C ALA A 175 -0.49 -9.49 -17.66
N PHE A 176 -0.50 -10.05 -16.45
CA PHE A 176 0.34 -9.61 -15.34
C PHE A 176 1.82 -9.87 -15.62
N LEU A 177 2.16 -10.99 -16.26
CA LEU A 177 3.52 -11.27 -16.69
C LEU A 177 4.01 -10.22 -17.70
N GLY A 178 3.19 -9.87 -18.69
CA GLY A 178 3.51 -8.82 -19.66
C GLY A 178 3.72 -7.45 -19.01
N ILE A 179 2.85 -7.08 -18.07
CA ILE A 179 3.02 -5.85 -17.27
C ILE A 179 4.33 -5.91 -16.47
N TRP A 180 4.62 -7.04 -15.83
CA TRP A 180 5.80 -7.18 -15.00
C TRP A 180 7.09 -7.09 -15.80
N GLN A 181 7.17 -7.73 -16.97
CA GLN A 181 8.33 -7.66 -17.85
C GLN A 181 8.69 -6.20 -18.21
N ASN A 182 7.67 -5.37 -18.44
CA ASN A 182 7.86 -3.94 -18.73
C ASN A 182 8.27 -3.11 -17.50
N LEU A 183 7.83 -3.51 -16.30
CA LEU A 183 8.17 -2.83 -15.05
C LEU A 183 9.53 -3.24 -14.50
N LYS A 184 9.95 -4.49 -14.71
CA LYS A 184 11.08 -5.13 -14.01
C LYS A 184 12.39 -4.37 -14.17
N SER A 185 12.65 -3.77 -15.33
CA SER A 185 13.85 -2.96 -15.59
C SER A 185 13.89 -1.63 -14.84
N LYS A 186 12.74 -1.15 -14.35
CA LYS A 186 12.59 0.11 -13.60
C LYS A 186 12.55 -0.11 -12.08
N VAL A 187 12.57 -1.36 -11.64
CA VAL A 187 12.51 -1.72 -10.22
C VAL A 187 13.83 -1.39 -9.56
N MET A 188 13.76 -0.65 -8.47
CA MET A 188 14.91 -0.37 -7.63
C MET A 188 15.06 -1.52 -6.63
N TRP A 189 16.14 -2.30 -6.77
CA TRP A 189 16.46 -3.38 -5.85
C TRP A 189 17.57 -2.95 -4.88
N ARG A 190 17.40 -3.29 -3.61
CA ARG A 190 18.46 -3.16 -2.59
C ARG A 190 18.58 -4.43 -1.76
N GLN A 191 19.77 -4.68 -1.25
CA GLN A 191 19.97 -5.69 -0.21
C GLN A 191 19.58 -5.09 1.15
N ARG A 192 19.03 -5.95 2.01
CA ARG A 192 18.66 -5.59 3.37
C ARG A 192 19.52 -6.33 4.37
#